data_AF-A0A5I6Q0N0-F1
#
_entry.id   AF-A0A5I6Q0N0-F1
#
_cell.length_a   1.000
_cell.length_b   1.000
_cell.length_c   1.000
_cell.angle_alpha   90.00
_cell.angle_beta   90.00
_cell.angle_gamma   90.00
#
_symmetry.space_group_name_H-M   'P 1'
#
loop_
_entity.id
_entity.type
_entity.pdbx_description
1 polymer ?
#
loop_
_entity_poly.entity_id
_entity_poly.type
_entity_poly.pdbx_seq_one_letter_code
_entity_poly.pdbx_strand_id
1 'polypeptide(L)' 'MTAAEIARYFDLHIHTARLLVHAIMRRADGTLCRLEGRYVRNPVSKRKRQVKYFSVLSLPDTVRRSGAEHKDTG' A
#
# COMPACT_ATOMS: atom_id res chain seq x y z
N MET A 1 -2.36 4.26 1.96
CA MET A 1 -0.97 4.72 1.93
C MET A 1 -0.55 5.09 0.52
N THR A 2 0.30 6.08 0.33
CA THR A 2 0.92 6.40 -0.96
C THR A 2 2.22 5.64 -1.14
N ALA A 3 2.72 5.50 -2.37
CA ALA A 3 4.03 4.89 -2.61
C ALA A 3 5.18 5.66 -1.91
N ALA A 4 5.04 6.97 -1.70
CA ALA A 4 6.03 7.77 -0.98
C ALA A 4 6.00 7.50 0.54
N GLU A 5 4.81 7.29 1.10
CA GLU A 5 4.65 6.88 2.51
C GLU A 5 5.25 5.48 2.74
N ILE A 6 4.98 4.53 1.84
CA ILE A 6 5.54 3.17 1.90
C ILE A 6 7.07 3.22 1.78
N ALA A 7 7.59 3.98 0.80
CA ALA A 7 9.02 4.16 0.59
C ALA A 7 9.71 4.68 1.85
N ARG A 8 9.14 5.71 2.49
CA ARG A 8 9.68 6.25 3.74
C ARG A 8 9.60 5.26 4.89
N TYR A 9 8.47 4.56 5.03
CA TYR A 9 8.26 3.66 6.16
C TYR A 9 9.22 2.47 6.16
N PHE A 10 9.51 1.92 4.97
CA PHE A 10 10.38 0.75 4.81
C PHE A 10 11.82 1.11 4.37
N ASP A 11 12.17 2.40 4.35
CA ASP A 11 13.45 2.90 3.83
C ASP A 11 13.81 2.36 2.43
N LEU A 12 12.85 2.45 1.51
CA LEU A 12 12.97 1.99 0.13
C LEU A 12 13.08 3.16 -0.84
N HIS A 13 13.77 2.94 -1.96
CA HIS A 13 13.67 3.84 -3.10
C HIS A 13 12.21 3.91 -3.60
N ILE A 14 11.73 5.12 -3.96
CA ILE A 14 10.33 5.32 -4.36
C ILE A 14 9.91 4.47 -5.57
N HIS A 15 10.84 4.16 -6.46
CA HIS A 15 10.58 3.26 -7.59
C HIS A 15 10.28 1.83 -7.10
N THR A 16 11.06 1.33 -6.14
CA THR A 16 10.86 0.01 -5.52
C THR A 16 9.50 -0.09 -4.84
N ALA A 17 9.11 0.93 -4.07
CA ALA A 17 7.79 0.97 -3.44
C ALA A 17 6.63 0.90 -4.46
N ARG A 18 6.77 1.56 -5.62
CA ARG A 18 5.78 1.46 -6.71
C ARG A 18 5.72 0.05 -7.29
N LEU A 19 6.87 -0.58 -7.54
CA LEU A 19 6.92 -1.95 -8.04
C LEU A 19 6.26 -2.93 -7.07
N LEU A 20 6.51 -2.78 -5.76
CA LEU A 20 5.87 -3.60 -4.73
C LEU A 20 4.35 -3.43 -4.71
N VAL A 21 3.85 -2.20 -4.75
CA VAL A 21 2.40 -1.94 -4.85
C VAL A 21 1.81 -2.63 -6.09
N HIS A 22 2.46 -2.50 -7.25
CA HIS A 22 2.01 -3.15 -8.48
C HIS A 22 2.06 -4.69 -8.39
N ALA A 23 3.09 -5.26 -7.75
CA ALA A 23 3.20 -6.69 -7.55
C ALA A 23 2.09 -7.22 -6.64
N ILE A 24 1.83 -6.54 -5.51
CA ILE A 24 0.75 -6.91 -4.58
C ILE A 24 -0.61 -6.87 -5.28
N MET A 25 -0.89 -5.81 -6.04
CA MET A 25 -2.15 -5.68 -6.78
C MET A 25 -2.35 -6.75 -7.86
N ARG A 26 -1.27 -7.37 -8.36
CA ARG A 26 -1.33 -8.45 -9.36
C ARG A 26 -1.36 -9.85 -8.74
N ARG A 27 -1.31 -9.99 -7.42
CA ARG A 27 -1.37 -11.31 -6.78
C ARG A 27 -2.72 -11.96 -7.10
N ALA A 28 -2.67 -13.20 -7.58
CA ALA A 28 -3.85 -14.01 -7.89
C ALA A 28 -4.23 -14.94 -6.73
N ASP A 29 -3.82 -14.60 -5.51
CA ASP A 29 -3.96 -15.44 -4.31
C ASP A 29 -5.15 -15.04 -3.43
N GLY A 30 -6.07 -14.23 -3.93
CA GLY A 30 -7.21 -13.72 -3.18
C GLY A 30 -6.94 -12.41 -2.43
N THR A 31 -5.75 -11.81 -2.56
CA THR A 31 -5.49 -10.45 -2.07
C THR A 31 -6.28 -9.42 -2.87
N LEU A 32 -7.24 -8.73 -2.22
CA LEU A 32 -8.03 -7.67 -2.84
C LEU A 32 -7.48 -6.30 -2.47
N CYS A 33 -7.15 -5.48 -3.47
CA CYS A 33 -6.57 -4.16 -3.29
C CYS A 33 -7.38 -3.07 -4.00
N ARG A 34 -7.23 -1.83 -3.54
CA ARG A 34 -7.76 -0.63 -4.21
C ARG A 34 -6.65 0.39 -4.41
N LEU A 35 -6.67 1.03 -5.58
CA LEU A 35 -5.81 2.17 -5.90
C LEU A 35 -6.69 3.37 -6.27
N GLU A 36 -6.74 4.36 -5.40
CA GLU A 36 -7.59 5.55 -5.56
C GLU A 36 -6.75 6.78 -5.91
N GLY A 37 -7.05 7.43 -7.04
CA GLY A 37 -6.44 8.69 -7.41
C GLY A 37 -7.19 9.87 -6.80
N ARG A 38 -6.51 10.70 -6.01
CA ARG A 38 -7.07 11.95 -5.47
C ARG A 38 -6.23 13.14 -5.88
N TYR A 39 -6.87 14.28 -6.14
CA TYR A 39 -6.17 15.54 -6.36
C TYR A 39 -5.98 16.27 -5.03
N VAL A 40 -4.72 16.41 -4.62
CA VAL A 40 -4.36 17.15 -3.39
C VAL A 40 -3.64 18.44 -3.75
N ARG A 41 -3.77 19.45 -2.89
CA ARG A 41 -3.05 20.72 -3.09
C ARG A 41 -1.55 20.47 -2.96
N ASN A 42 -0.77 20.87 -3.97
CA ASN A 42 0.68 20.84 -3.89
C ASN A 42 1.13 22.01 -3.00
N PRO A 43 1.81 21.75 -1.87
CA PRO A 43 2.25 22.80 -0.96
C PRO A 43 3.25 23.77 -1.60
N VAL A 44 3.98 23.32 -2.63
CA VAL A 44 5.04 24.11 -3.29
C VAL A 44 4.51 24.99 -4.41
N SER A 45 3.55 24.51 -5.22
CA SER A 45 3.22 25.16 -6.50
C SER A 45 1.80 25.75 -6.60
N LYS A 46 1.02 25.79 -5.51
CA LYS A 46 -0.42 26.14 -5.48
C LYS A 46 -1.33 25.31 -6.42
N ARG A 47 -0.77 24.51 -7.33
CA ARG A 47 -1.50 23.61 -8.25
C ARG A 47 -1.96 22.35 -7.51
N LYS A 48 -3.00 21.71 -8.04
CA LYS A 48 -3.38 20.36 -7.58
C LYS A 48 -2.45 19.33 -8.21
N ARG A 49 -2.04 18.33 -7.43
CA ARG A 49 -1.28 17.17 -7.88
C ARG A 49 -2.14 15.93 -7.68
N GLN A 50 -2.14 15.04 -8.67
CA GLN A 50 -2.73 13.72 -8.49
C GLN A 50 -1.82 12.85 -7.61
N VAL A 51 -2.40 12.29 -6.55
CA VAL A 51 -1.76 11.34 -5.63
C VAL A 51 -2.57 10.05 -5.64
N LYS A 52 -1.87 8.92 -5.70
CA LYS A 52 -2.51 7.60 -5.67
C LYS A 52 -2.38 6.99 -4.28
N TYR A 53 -3.51 6.65 -3.68
CA TYR A 53 -3.62 5.98 -2.40
C TYR A 53 -3.91 4.50 -2.63
N PHE A 54 -3.00 3.66 -2.14
CA PHE A 54 -3.13 2.22 -2.10
C PHE A 54 -3.74 1.77 -0.76
N SER A 55 -4.69 0.83 -0.82
CA SER A 55 -5.21 0.12 0.34
C SER A 55 -5.44 -1.36 0.01
N VAL A 56 -5.26 -2.21 1.02
CA VAL A 56 -5.66 -3.61 1.00
C VAL A 56 -7.07 -3.70 1.58
N LEU A 57 -8.00 -4.29 0.84
CA LEU A 57 -9.40 -4.46 1.24
C LEU A 57 -9.63 -5.82 1.90
N SER A 58 -8.96 -6.86 1.40
CA SER A 58 -9.02 -8.22 1.93
C SER A 58 -7.69 -8.93 1.70
N LEU A 59 -7.35 -9.83 2.61
CA LEU A 59 -6.24 -10.76 2.52
C LEU A 59 -6.80 -12.18 2.49
N PRO A 60 -6.13 -13.13 1.81
CA PRO A 60 -6.52 -14.52 1.90
C PRO A 60 -6.39 -15.05 3.33
N ASP A 61 -7.22 -16.02 3.68
CA ASP A 61 -7.30 -16.58 5.04
C ASP A 61 -5.96 -17.16 5.51
N THR A 62 -5.14 -17.68 4.59
CA THR A 62 -3.78 -18.17 4.88
C THR A 62 -2.88 -17.08 5.45
N VAL A 63 -2.98 -15.86 4.93
CA VAL A 63 -2.20 -14.71 5.42
C VAL A 63 -2.82 -14.15 6.68
N ARG A 64 -4.16 -14.10 6.78
CA ARG A 64 -4.84 -13.62 8.00
C ARG A 64 -4.47 -14.45 9.24
N ARG A 65 -4.37 -15.77 9.10
CA ARG A 65 -4.00 -16.69 10.20
C ARG A 65 -2.56 -16.49 10.67
N SER A 66 -1.61 -16.29 9.75
CA SER A 66 -0.20 -16.01 10.12
C SER A 66 0.00 -14.72 10.95
N GLY A 67 -0.92 -13.76 10.85
CA GLY A 67 -0.91 -12.54 11.67
C GLY A 67 -1.57 -12.69 13.05
N ALA A 68 -2.41 -13.70 13.24
CA ALA A 68 -3.11 -13.97 14.49
C ALA A 68 -2.31 -14.89 15.43
N GLU A 69 -1.48 -15.79 14.89
CA GLU A 69 -0.67 -16.72 15.69
C GLU A 69 0.47 -16.04 16.47
N HIS A 70 0.75 -14.75 16.23
CA HIS A 70 1.67 -13.94 17.03
C HIS A 70 1.02 -13.27 18.25
N LYS A 71 -0.24 -13.57 18.58
CA LYS A 71 -0.95 -12.95 19.71
C LYS A 71 -1.43 -13.87 20.83
N ASP A 72 -1.14 -15.16 20.80
CA ASP A 72 -1.51 -16.09 21.90
C ASP A 72 -0.32 -16.96 22.34
N THR A 73 0.74 -16.31 22.83
CA THR A 73 1.71 -16.92 23.76
C THR A 73 2.04 -15.91 24.85
N GLY A 74 1.24 -15.93 25.91
CA GLY A 74 1.39 -15.09 27.10
C GLY A 74 0.24 -15.29 28.06
#